data_AF-A0A3Q0J9R6-F1
#
_entry.id   AF-A0A3Q0J9R6-F1
#
_cell.length_a   1.000
_cell.length_b   1.000
_cell.length_c   1.000
_cell.angle_alpha   90.00
_cell.angle_beta   90.00
_cell.angle_gamma   90.00
#
_symmetry.space_group_name_H-M   'P 1'
#
loop_
_entity.id
_entity.type
_entity.pdbx_description
1 polymer ?
#
loop_
_entity_poly.entity_id
_entity_poly.type
_entity_poly.pdbx_seq_one_letter_code
_entity_poly.pdbx_strand_id
1 'polypeptide(L)'
;MDSVKGRYDNQRLYRIFDNVFVGDRYIHLSNRYNICLATQSSIDKLDSLSEVAQHWSGPISLAVYVADDDEFSLLQGFVMFLQRCYDSITSQVALHILVPKSLFLSPTSASINAPYNTDDYPCVVKPDKLIKELLKKHHRPKHHHLLRENWKVKTAYPQNHPGNWRIQQYNYLTDIDIIPSYNILDELDIFFKKSGQDKCRKCVYVIPTFELDHRVKYPKSKSDLLRLCRKKLAQPFHHRIFIYNQYATNFSR
;
A
#
# COMPACT_ATOMS: atom_id res chain seq x y z
N MET A 1 -8.11 -4.28 -26.04
CA MET A 1 -8.16 -2.82 -25.80
C MET A 1 -6.77 -2.40 -25.38
N ASP A 2 -6.20 -1.40 -26.05
CA ASP A 2 -4.83 -0.83 -25.96
C ASP A 2 -4.21 -0.66 -24.56
N SER A 3 -3.95 -1.75 -23.83
CA SER A 3 -3.34 -1.75 -22.49
C SER A 3 -1.82 -1.52 -22.50
N VAL A 4 -1.20 -1.44 -23.68
CA VAL A 4 0.26 -1.31 -23.84
C VAL A 4 0.74 0.14 -23.63
N LYS A 5 -0.16 1.12 -23.74
CA LYS A 5 0.17 2.54 -23.58
C LYS A 5 -0.35 3.06 -22.24
N GLY A 6 0.39 2.79 -21.16
CA GLY A 6 0.11 3.40 -19.85
C GLY A 6 -0.10 4.92 -19.97
N ARG A 7 -0.97 5.50 -19.13
CA ARG A 7 -1.30 6.93 -19.19
C ARG A 7 -0.23 7.78 -18.52
N TYR A 8 -0.10 9.04 -18.91
CA TYR A 8 0.79 9.96 -18.20
C TYR A 8 0.08 10.61 -17.02
N ASP A 9 0.85 10.98 -15.99
CA ASP A 9 0.39 11.92 -14.98
C ASP A 9 0.22 13.33 -15.58
N ASN A 10 -0.40 14.24 -14.81
CA ASN A 10 -0.69 15.60 -15.27
C ASN A 10 0.56 16.38 -15.70
N GLN A 11 1.72 16.12 -15.08
CA GLN A 11 2.98 16.79 -15.41
C GLN A 11 3.79 16.04 -16.48
N ARG A 12 3.32 14.87 -16.94
CA ARG A 12 4.02 13.96 -17.87
C ARG A 12 5.42 13.60 -17.41
N LEU A 13 5.63 13.52 -16.10
CA LEU A 13 6.86 13.03 -15.49
C LEU A 13 6.86 11.50 -15.36
N TYR A 14 5.68 10.90 -15.28
CA TYR A 14 5.50 9.48 -15.00
C TYR A 14 4.47 8.85 -15.94
N ARG A 15 4.67 7.56 -16.22
CA ARG A 15 3.71 6.71 -16.90
C ARG A 15 3.09 5.76 -15.88
N ILE A 16 1.78 5.66 -15.91
CA ILE A 16 0.94 4.92 -14.98
C ILE A 16 0.27 3.80 -15.76
N PHE A 17 0.52 2.57 -15.33
CA PHE A 17 -0.17 1.39 -15.80
C PHE A 17 -1.20 1.03 -14.73
N ASP A 18 -2.45 1.34 -15.00
CA ASP A 18 -3.53 1.03 -14.07
C ASP A 18 -3.94 -0.43 -14.15
N ASN A 19 -4.32 -1.00 -13.01
CA ASN A 19 -4.97 -2.31 -12.96
C ASN A 19 -4.14 -3.41 -13.64
N VAL A 20 -2.81 -3.35 -13.48
CA VAL A 20 -1.87 -4.38 -13.97
C VAL A 20 -2.23 -5.75 -13.38
N PHE A 21 -2.78 -5.72 -12.17
CA PHE A 21 -3.42 -6.87 -11.54
C PHE A 21 -4.63 -6.37 -10.75
N VAL A 22 -5.71 -7.15 -10.77
CA VAL A 22 -6.93 -6.88 -10.01
C VAL A 22 -7.40 -8.19 -9.38
N GLY A 23 -7.57 -8.17 -8.06
CA GLY A 23 -8.09 -9.32 -7.32
C GLY A 23 -9.52 -9.67 -7.70
N ASP A 24 -9.86 -10.95 -7.59
CA ASP A 24 -11.13 -11.51 -8.06
C ASP A 24 -12.37 -10.91 -7.36
N ARG A 25 -12.28 -10.63 -6.06
CA ARG A 25 -13.35 -10.00 -5.27
C ARG A 25 -13.27 -8.48 -5.26
N TYR A 26 -12.27 -7.87 -5.88
CA TYR A 26 -12.03 -6.43 -5.79
C TYR A 26 -13.23 -5.59 -6.19
N ILE A 27 -13.83 -5.91 -7.33
CA ILE A 27 -15.00 -5.19 -7.87
C ILE A 27 -16.21 -5.41 -6.95
N HIS A 28 -16.42 -6.63 -6.47
CA HIS A 28 -17.50 -6.94 -5.54
C HIS A 28 -17.35 -6.18 -4.21
N LEU A 29 -16.16 -6.18 -3.62
CA LEU A 29 -15.85 -5.44 -2.39
C LEU A 29 -16.03 -3.93 -2.58
N SER A 30 -15.65 -3.43 -3.76
CA SER A 30 -15.85 -2.04 -4.16
C SER A 30 -17.31 -1.65 -4.36
N ASN A 31 -18.20 -2.61 -4.63
CA ASN A 31 -19.64 -2.34 -4.68
C ASN A 31 -20.31 -2.51 -3.32
N ARG A 32 -19.73 -3.32 -2.43
CA ARG A 32 -20.23 -3.58 -1.08
C ARG A 32 -19.88 -2.45 -0.11
N TYR A 33 -18.66 -1.94 -0.19
CA TYR A 33 -18.13 -0.93 0.71
C TYR A 33 -17.88 0.38 -0.04
N ASN A 34 -18.32 1.49 0.55
CA ASN A 34 -18.06 2.83 0.03
C ASN A 34 -16.66 3.37 0.43
N ILE A 35 -15.78 2.49 0.93
CA ILE A 35 -14.45 2.82 1.46
C ILE A 35 -13.42 1.94 0.76
N CYS A 36 -12.37 2.54 0.19
CA CYS A 36 -11.20 1.81 -0.30
C CYS A 36 -9.94 2.25 0.44
N LEU A 37 -9.11 1.29 0.83
CA LEU A 37 -7.76 1.59 1.30
C LEU A 37 -6.90 1.91 0.09
N ALA A 38 -6.42 3.14 0.02
CA ALA A 38 -5.50 3.55 -1.03
C ALA A 38 -4.13 3.80 -0.41
N THR A 39 -3.13 3.12 -0.95
CA THR A 39 -1.75 3.20 -0.47
C THR A 39 -0.78 3.18 -1.63
N GLN A 40 0.44 3.62 -1.36
CA GLN A 40 1.53 3.61 -2.30
C GLN A 40 2.74 2.94 -1.68
N SER A 41 3.55 2.33 -2.52
CA SER A 41 4.76 1.66 -2.07
C SER A 41 5.88 1.81 -3.08
N SER A 42 7.08 1.58 -2.58
CA SER A 42 8.23 1.24 -3.38
C SER A 42 8.60 -0.21 -3.08
N ILE A 43 9.30 -0.87 -3.99
CA ILE A 43 9.56 -2.32 -3.91
C ILE A 43 10.11 -2.79 -2.54
N ASP A 44 10.96 -2.00 -1.89
CA ASP A 44 11.57 -2.28 -0.58
C ASP A 44 10.64 -2.21 0.63
N LYS A 45 9.41 -1.74 0.45
CA LYS A 45 8.36 -1.67 1.48
C LYS A 45 7.15 -2.51 1.11
N LEU A 46 7.22 -3.25 0.01
CA LEU A 46 6.09 -4.00 -0.52
C LEU A 46 5.78 -5.25 0.34
N ASP A 47 6.71 -5.67 1.20
CA ASP A 47 6.49 -6.74 2.18
C ASP A 47 5.35 -6.46 3.14
N SER A 48 5.12 -5.19 3.53
CA SER A 48 4.02 -4.83 4.43
C SER A 48 2.63 -5.06 3.83
N LEU A 49 2.52 -5.19 2.50
CA LEU A 49 1.24 -5.41 1.82
C LEU A 49 0.54 -6.69 2.32
N SER A 50 1.28 -7.76 2.61
CA SER A 50 0.66 -9.00 3.11
C SER A 50 -0.04 -8.80 4.45
N GLU A 51 0.56 -7.99 5.34
CA GLU A 51 -0.03 -7.70 6.65
C GLU A 51 -1.21 -6.74 6.54
N VAL A 52 -1.08 -5.67 5.73
CA VAL A 52 -2.18 -4.74 5.46
C VAL A 52 -3.39 -5.48 4.89
N ALA A 53 -3.18 -6.36 3.90
CA ALA A 53 -4.25 -7.11 3.26
C ALA A 53 -4.91 -8.14 4.18
N GLN A 54 -4.19 -8.68 5.17
CA GLN A 54 -4.79 -9.56 6.18
C GLN A 54 -5.64 -8.81 7.21
N HIS A 55 -5.36 -7.52 7.42
CA HIS A 55 -6.04 -6.68 8.41
C HIS A 55 -7.16 -5.80 7.84
N TRP A 56 -7.24 -5.71 6.51
CA TRP A 56 -8.29 -5.00 5.79
C TRP A 56 -9.15 -6.01 5.03
N SER A 57 -10.47 -5.97 5.19
CA SER A 57 -11.39 -6.91 4.52
C SER A 57 -12.03 -6.35 3.24
N GLY A 58 -11.66 -5.14 2.84
CA GLY A 58 -12.25 -4.39 1.73
C GLY A 58 -11.31 -4.22 0.55
N PRO A 59 -11.67 -3.37 -0.42
CA PRO A 59 -10.82 -3.12 -1.59
C PRO A 59 -9.56 -2.33 -1.20
N ILE A 60 -8.41 -2.75 -1.72
CA ILE A 60 -7.11 -2.08 -1.62
C ILE A 60 -6.67 -1.62 -3.01
N SER A 61 -6.46 -0.32 -3.20
CA SER A 61 -5.78 0.24 -4.38
C SER A 61 -4.32 0.51 -4.01
N LEU A 62 -3.39 -0.18 -4.65
CA LEU A 62 -1.96 -0.07 -4.41
C LEU A 62 -1.26 0.47 -5.65
N ALA A 63 -0.56 1.59 -5.49
CA ALA A 63 0.36 2.12 -6.49
C ALA A 63 1.82 1.78 -6.14
N VAL A 64 2.55 1.10 -7.03
CA VAL A 64 3.97 0.79 -6.83
C VAL A 64 4.83 1.58 -7.80
N TYR A 65 5.78 2.35 -7.26
CA TYR A 65 6.80 3.03 -8.05
C TYR A 65 7.94 2.07 -8.39
N VAL A 66 8.35 2.10 -9.65
CA VAL A 66 9.43 1.30 -10.22
C VAL A 66 10.40 2.24 -10.93
N ALA A 67 11.65 2.27 -10.48
CA ALA A 67 12.64 3.20 -10.98
C ALA A 67 13.27 2.77 -12.31
N ASP A 68 13.39 1.46 -12.55
CA ASP A 68 14.14 0.88 -13.67
C ASP A 68 13.68 -0.55 -14.03
N ASP A 69 14.27 -1.12 -15.08
CA ASP A 69 13.93 -2.45 -15.62
C ASP A 69 14.24 -3.60 -14.65
N ASP A 70 15.27 -3.44 -13.82
CA ASP A 70 15.65 -4.47 -12.85
C ASP A 70 14.68 -4.46 -11.65
N GLU A 71 14.32 -3.27 -11.15
CA GLU A 71 13.24 -3.09 -10.19
C GLU A 71 11.91 -3.64 -10.74
N PHE A 72 11.62 -3.45 -12.04
CA PHE A 72 10.43 -4.03 -12.66
C PHE A 72 10.43 -5.56 -12.60
N SER A 73 11.55 -6.18 -12.94
CA SER A 73 11.73 -7.64 -12.91
C SER A 73 11.61 -8.21 -11.48
N LEU A 74 12.15 -7.49 -10.50
CA LEU A 74 12.03 -7.84 -9.08
C LEU A 74 10.59 -7.70 -8.59
N LEU A 75 9.89 -6.63 -8.98
CA LEU A 75 8.48 -6.43 -8.67
C LEU A 75 7.63 -7.59 -9.18
N GLN A 76 7.83 -8.01 -10.44
CA GLN A 76 7.11 -9.14 -11.03
C GLN A 76 7.29 -10.41 -10.19
N GLY A 77 8.53 -10.80 -9.90
CA GLY A 77 8.81 -12.00 -9.10
C GLY A 77 8.23 -11.93 -7.70
N PHE A 78 8.33 -10.77 -7.04
CA PHE A 78 7.81 -10.61 -5.68
C PHE A 78 6.28 -10.57 -5.64
N VAL A 79 5.61 -9.92 -6.60
CA VAL A 79 4.15 -9.92 -6.71
C VAL A 79 3.62 -11.32 -7.00
N MET A 80 4.27 -12.08 -7.88
CA MET A 80 3.89 -13.48 -8.13
C MET A 80 4.00 -14.34 -6.86
N PHE A 81 5.07 -14.15 -6.06
CA PHE A 81 5.19 -14.79 -4.75
C PHE A 81 4.04 -14.40 -3.81
N LEU A 82 3.72 -13.10 -3.71
CA LEU A 82 2.62 -12.63 -2.86
C LEU A 82 1.27 -13.19 -3.30
N GLN A 83 0.99 -13.20 -4.60
CA GLN A 83 -0.25 -13.74 -5.15
C GLN A 83 -0.41 -15.24 -4.86
N ARG A 84 0.67 -16.02 -4.94
CA ARG A 84 0.62 -17.46 -4.66
C ARG A 84 0.45 -17.77 -3.18
N CYS A 85 1.05 -16.96 -2.30
CA CYS A 85 1.13 -17.28 -0.88
C CYS A 85 0.09 -16.56 0.01
N TYR A 86 -0.62 -15.56 -0.53
CA TYR A 86 -1.54 -14.73 0.24
C TYR A 86 -2.85 -14.50 -0.52
N ASP A 87 -3.90 -15.25 -0.16
CA ASP A 87 -5.23 -15.13 -0.76
C ASP A 87 -5.83 -13.72 -0.62
N SER A 88 -5.47 -12.98 0.43
CA SER A 88 -5.91 -11.59 0.58
C SER A 88 -5.44 -10.70 -0.58
N ILE A 89 -4.28 -11.00 -1.17
CA ILE A 89 -3.72 -10.26 -2.32
C ILE A 89 -4.52 -10.55 -3.59
N THR A 90 -4.73 -11.84 -3.90
CA THR A 90 -5.56 -12.30 -5.04
C THR A 90 -7.03 -11.97 -4.89
N SER A 91 -7.48 -11.71 -3.66
CA SER A 91 -8.85 -11.34 -3.37
C SER A 91 -9.15 -9.86 -3.63
N GLN A 92 -8.38 -8.95 -3.04
CA GLN A 92 -8.88 -7.61 -2.77
C GLN A 92 -7.94 -6.47 -3.19
N VAL A 93 -6.82 -6.76 -3.86
CA VAL A 93 -5.85 -5.74 -4.28
C VAL A 93 -6.03 -5.44 -5.76
N ALA A 94 -6.06 -4.15 -6.12
CA ALA A 94 -5.71 -3.71 -7.47
C ALA A 94 -4.33 -3.05 -7.43
N LEU A 95 -3.44 -3.55 -8.28
CA LEU A 95 -2.06 -3.07 -8.42
C LEU A 95 -1.96 -2.14 -9.63
N HIS A 96 -1.41 -0.97 -9.38
CA HIS A 96 -1.04 0.03 -10.37
C HIS A 96 0.48 0.19 -10.35
N ILE A 97 1.11 0.35 -11.51
CA ILE A 97 2.57 0.54 -11.62
C ILE A 97 2.85 1.94 -12.14
N LEU A 98 3.74 2.66 -11.45
CA LEU A 98 4.20 3.99 -11.85
C LEU A 98 5.68 3.91 -12.20
N VAL A 99 6.04 4.37 -13.40
CA VAL A 99 7.42 4.43 -13.89
C VAL A 99 7.78 5.85 -14.33
N PRO A 100 9.05 6.27 -14.23
CA PRO A 100 9.54 7.50 -14.85
C PRO A 100 9.25 7.53 -16.36
N LYS A 101 8.94 8.70 -16.91
CA LYS A 101 8.76 8.88 -18.36
C LYS A 101 9.99 8.42 -19.16
N SER A 102 11.18 8.59 -18.60
CA SER A 102 12.45 8.21 -19.20
C SER A 102 12.69 6.70 -19.22
N LEU A 103 11.93 5.92 -18.45
CA LEU A 103 12.06 4.48 -18.43
C LEU A 103 11.42 3.90 -19.70
N PHE A 104 12.25 3.31 -20.55
CA PHE A 104 11.82 2.49 -21.67
C PHE A 104 11.80 1.04 -21.20
N LEU A 105 10.63 0.56 -20.79
CA LEU A 105 10.44 -0.86 -20.49
C LEU A 105 10.70 -1.65 -21.78
N SER A 106 11.83 -2.36 -21.81
CA SER A 106 12.20 -3.20 -22.94
C SER A 106 11.15 -4.31 -23.15
N PRO A 107 10.77 -4.67 -24.40
CA PRO A 107 9.92 -5.84 -24.64
C PRO A 107 10.50 -7.13 -24.03
N THR A 108 11.82 -7.18 -23.86
CA THR A 108 12.57 -8.25 -23.21
C THR A 108 12.40 -8.28 -21.68
N SER A 109 12.15 -7.15 -21.00
CA SER A 109 11.75 -7.15 -19.58
C SER A 109 10.26 -7.49 -19.40
N ALA A 110 9.47 -7.50 -20.48
CA ALA A 110 8.12 -8.06 -20.52
C ALA A 110 8.09 -9.56 -20.90
N SER A 111 9.20 -10.15 -21.35
CA SER A 111 9.27 -11.56 -21.76
C SER A 111 9.58 -12.49 -20.58
N ILE A 112 8.50 -13.06 -20.01
CA ILE A 112 8.23 -14.40 -19.42
C ILE A 112 9.31 -15.16 -18.64
N ASN A 113 10.61 -14.95 -18.83
CA ASN A 113 11.64 -15.45 -17.93
C ASN A 113 11.91 -14.37 -16.88
N ALA A 114 10.99 -14.20 -15.93
CA ALA A 114 11.33 -13.46 -14.72
C ALA A 114 12.66 -14.04 -14.20
N PRO A 115 13.71 -13.24 -13.97
CA PRO A 115 15.01 -13.75 -13.51
C PRO A 115 14.91 -14.45 -12.14
N TYR A 116 13.76 -14.37 -11.50
CA TYR A 116 13.41 -15.02 -10.26
C TYR A 116 12.31 -16.04 -10.52
N ASN A 117 12.67 -17.32 -10.53
CA ASN A 117 11.69 -18.39 -10.53
C ASN A 117 10.97 -18.37 -9.17
N THR A 118 9.67 -18.06 -9.17
CA THR A 118 8.89 -18.01 -7.94
C THR A 118 8.80 -19.36 -7.26
N ASP A 119 8.90 -20.46 -7.99
CA ASP A 119 8.86 -21.83 -7.43
C ASP A 119 10.04 -22.14 -6.50
N ASP A 120 11.12 -21.36 -6.58
CA ASP A 120 12.27 -21.49 -5.67
C ASP A 120 11.95 -21.00 -4.24
N TYR A 121 10.84 -20.28 -4.03
CA TYR A 121 10.52 -19.61 -2.76
C TYR A 121 9.21 -20.13 -2.13
N PRO A 122 9.24 -21.15 -1.26
CA PRO A 122 8.04 -21.69 -0.64
C PRO A 122 7.33 -20.66 0.26
N CYS A 123 6.02 -20.78 0.45
CA CYS A 123 5.20 -19.84 1.22
C CYS A 123 5.50 -19.80 2.74
N VAL A 124 6.42 -20.65 3.22
CA VAL A 124 6.97 -20.56 4.58
C VAL A 124 7.95 -19.39 4.73
N VAL A 125 8.51 -18.90 3.62
CA VAL A 125 9.42 -17.75 3.61
C VAL A 125 8.60 -16.48 3.88
N LYS A 126 9.06 -15.66 4.82
CA LYS A 126 8.40 -14.38 5.11
C LYS A 126 8.68 -13.34 4.00
N PRO A 127 7.69 -12.50 3.62
CA PRO A 127 7.86 -11.48 2.59
C PRO A 127 9.02 -10.52 2.88
N ASP A 128 9.17 -10.12 4.15
CA ASP A 128 10.23 -9.21 4.59
C ASP A 128 11.64 -9.79 4.39
N LYS A 129 11.79 -11.12 4.53
CA LYS A 129 13.05 -11.81 4.28
C LYS A 129 13.32 -11.94 2.79
N LEU A 130 12.31 -12.37 2.03
CA LEU A 130 12.43 -12.56 0.59
C LEU A 130 12.79 -11.25 -0.11
N ILE A 131 12.07 -10.16 0.18
CA ILE A 131 12.33 -8.88 -0.48
C ILE A 131 13.74 -8.37 -0.17
N LYS A 132 14.22 -8.52 1.08
CA LYS A 132 15.59 -8.15 1.46
C LYS A 132 16.62 -9.00 0.73
N GLU A 133 16.36 -10.29 0.50
CA GLU A 133 17.24 -11.18 -0.25
C GLU A 133 17.30 -10.78 -1.73
N LEU A 134 16.15 -10.56 -2.37
CA LEU A 134 16.05 -10.13 -3.77
C LEU A 134 16.76 -8.79 -3.97
N LEU A 135 16.53 -7.82 -3.07
CA LEU A 135 17.18 -6.51 -3.14
C LEU A 135 18.68 -6.56 -2.89
N LYS A 136 19.19 -7.54 -2.11
CA LYS A 136 20.64 -7.72 -1.89
C LYS A 136 21.34 -8.34 -3.10
N LYS A 137 20.68 -9.32 -3.74
CA LYS A 137 21.18 -9.94 -4.98
C LYS A 137 21.29 -8.93 -6.12
N HIS A 138 20.48 -7.88 -6.05
CA HIS A 138 20.48 -6.80 -7.03
C HIS A 138 21.52 -5.71 -6.70
N HIS A 139 22.58 -5.61 -7.50
CA HIS A 139 23.54 -4.50 -7.42
C HIS A 139 22.88 -3.18 -7.83
N ARG A 140 22.76 -2.23 -6.91
CA ARG A 140 22.22 -0.90 -7.20
C ARG A 140 23.32 0.11 -7.56
N PRO A 141 23.25 0.78 -8.72
CA PRO A 141 24.03 1.99 -8.95
C PRO A 141 23.53 3.13 -8.04
N LYS A 142 24.45 3.89 -7.42
CA LYS A 142 24.14 4.98 -6.47
C LYS A 142 23.17 6.05 -7.02
N HIS A 143 23.09 6.21 -8.34
CA HIS A 143 22.22 7.19 -9.00
C HIS A 143 20.70 6.93 -8.78
N HIS A 144 20.31 5.68 -8.52
CA HIS A 144 18.90 5.31 -8.32
C HIS A 144 18.35 5.75 -6.96
N HIS A 145 19.20 5.93 -5.94
CA HIS A 145 18.79 6.46 -4.64
C HIS A 145 18.25 7.89 -4.75
N LEU A 146 18.90 8.73 -5.55
CA LEU A 146 18.53 10.13 -5.75
C LEU A 146 17.20 10.27 -6.50
N LEU A 147 16.91 9.40 -7.49
CA LEU A 147 15.62 9.39 -8.18
C LEU A 147 14.48 8.99 -7.24
N ARG A 148 14.74 8.07 -6.32
CA ARG A 148 13.78 7.57 -5.33
C ARG A 148 13.52 8.58 -4.20
N GLU A 149 14.55 9.28 -3.74
CA GLU A 149 14.40 10.38 -2.79
C GLU A 149 13.74 11.59 -3.44
N ASN A 150 14.12 11.93 -4.67
CA ASN A 150 13.42 12.94 -5.46
C ASN A 150 11.96 12.55 -5.74
N TRP A 151 11.64 11.26 -5.94
CA TRP A 151 10.26 10.77 -6.05
C TRP A 151 9.48 11.02 -4.75
N LYS A 152 10.06 10.69 -3.59
CA LYS A 152 9.45 10.93 -2.27
C LYS A 152 9.23 12.42 -1.98
N VAL A 153 10.08 13.30 -2.51
CA VAL A 153 10.11 14.74 -2.20
C VAL A 153 9.40 15.62 -3.25
N LYS A 154 9.50 15.30 -4.54
CA LYS A 154 9.01 16.16 -5.65
C LYS A 154 7.64 15.75 -6.19
N THR A 155 7.16 14.56 -5.87
CA THR A 155 5.82 14.16 -6.30
C THR A 155 4.83 14.70 -5.29
N ALA A 156 4.31 15.91 -5.55
CA ALA A 156 3.02 16.32 -5.01
C ALA A 156 1.98 15.34 -5.56
N TYR A 157 1.85 14.23 -4.83
CA TYR A 157 0.94 13.12 -4.93
C TYR A 157 -0.11 13.20 -6.05
N PRO A 158 -0.22 12.17 -6.90
CA PRO A 158 -1.53 11.79 -7.38
C PRO A 158 -2.24 10.99 -6.27
N GLN A 159 -2.75 11.67 -5.24
CA GLN A 159 -3.69 11.07 -4.26
C GLN A 159 -4.99 10.59 -4.91
N ASN A 160 -5.22 10.93 -6.18
CA ASN A 160 -6.44 10.64 -6.92
C ASN A 160 -6.13 10.15 -8.35
N HIS A 161 -5.43 9.02 -8.44
CA HIS A 161 -5.30 8.31 -9.70
C HIS A 161 -5.91 6.90 -9.68
N PRO A 162 -7.16 6.68 -9.20
CA PRO A 162 -7.91 5.52 -9.63
C PRO A 162 -8.28 5.71 -11.12
N GLY A 163 -7.62 4.96 -12.00
CA GLY A 163 -8.10 4.80 -13.36
C GLY A 163 -9.46 4.09 -13.35
N ASN A 164 -10.50 4.78 -13.82
CA ASN A 164 -11.78 4.29 -14.37
C ASN A 164 -12.64 3.24 -13.62
N TRP A 165 -12.23 2.67 -12.49
CA TRP A 165 -13.13 1.91 -11.63
C TRP A 165 -13.42 2.76 -10.38
N ARG A 166 -14.70 3.09 -10.21
CA ARG A 166 -15.35 3.87 -9.13
C ARG A 166 -14.39 4.43 -8.06
N ILE A 167 -14.11 5.74 -8.14
CA ILE A 167 -13.63 6.52 -6.98
C ILE A 167 -14.61 6.22 -5.84
N GLN A 168 -14.13 5.54 -4.81
CA GLN A 168 -14.97 5.29 -3.66
C GLN A 168 -15.36 6.60 -2.99
N GLN A 169 -16.54 6.62 -2.37
CA GLN A 169 -16.99 7.81 -1.66
C GLN A 169 -15.99 8.25 -0.57
N TYR A 170 -15.33 7.26 0.05
CA TYR A 170 -14.30 7.47 1.04
C TYR A 170 -13.01 6.73 0.66
N ASN A 171 -11.88 7.40 0.85
CA ASN A 171 -10.56 6.80 0.67
C ASN A 171 -9.86 6.76 2.02
N TYR A 172 -9.50 5.55 2.47
CA TYR A 172 -8.64 5.33 3.62
C TYR A 172 -7.19 5.44 3.15
N LEU A 173 -6.63 6.65 3.27
CA LEU A 173 -5.28 6.94 2.83
C LEU A 173 -4.29 6.58 3.94
N THR A 174 -3.34 5.69 3.64
CA THR A 174 -2.34 5.26 4.63
C THR A 174 -1.04 4.82 3.97
N ASP A 175 0.06 4.95 4.70
CA ASP A 175 1.35 4.41 4.26
C ASP A 175 1.29 2.87 4.30
N ILE A 176 2.01 2.21 3.40
CA ILE A 176 1.95 0.75 3.24
C ILE A 176 2.41 -0.02 4.49
N ASP A 177 3.18 0.63 5.37
CA ASP A 177 3.66 0.06 6.64
C ASP A 177 2.77 0.38 7.84
N ILE A 178 1.63 1.06 7.63
CA ILE A 178 0.60 1.22 8.66
C ILE A 178 -0.41 0.09 8.55
N ILE A 179 -0.40 -0.79 9.55
CA ILE A 179 -1.33 -1.91 9.61
C ILE A 179 -2.67 -1.45 10.21
N PRO A 180 -3.79 -1.58 9.47
CA PRO A 180 -5.09 -1.21 10.00
C PRO A 180 -5.47 -2.07 11.22
N SER A 181 -6.21 -1.47 12.16
CA SER A 181 -6.79 -2.21 13.28
C SER A 181 -7.77 -3.28 12.76
N TYR A 182 -7.88 -4.39 13.47
CA TYR A 182 -8.89 -5.41 13.16
C TYR A 182 -10.27 -4.78 13.09
N ASN A 183 -11.08 -5.20 12.10
CA ASN A 183 -12.47 -4.78 11.92
C ASN A 183 -12.70 -3.29 11.63
N ILE A 184 -11.66 -2.51 11.38
CA ILE A 184 -11.77 -1.05 11.17
C ILE A 184 -12.68 -0.70 9.98
N LEU A 185 -12.70 -1.52 8.93
CA LEU A 185 -13.56 -1.28 7.77
C LEU A 185 -15.03 -1.29 8.14
N ASP A 186 -15.47 -2.31 8.89
CA ASP A 186 -16.87 -2.44 9.30
C ASP A 186 -17.25 -1.35 10.32
N GLU A 187 -16.32 -0.96 11.21
CA GLU A 187 -16.53 0.18 12.11
C GLU A 187 -16.70 1.50 11.35
N LEU A 188 -15.88 1.75 10.33
CA LEU A 188 -15.98 2.94 9.48
C LEU A 188 -17.26 2.93 8.64
N ASP A 189 -17.66 1.78 8.11
CA ASP A 189 -18.91 1.63 7.35
C ASP A 189 -20.13 1.97 8.24
N ILE A 190 -20.15 1.47 9.48
CA ILE A 190 -21.16 1.83 10.48
C ILE A 190 -21.10 3.33 10.79
N PHE A 191 -19.91 3.89 10.98
CA PHE A 191 -19.71 5.31 11.25
C PHE A 191 -20.27 6.18 10.13
N PHE A 192 -19.96 5.91 8.86
CA PHE A 192 -20.44 6.70 7.74
C PHE A 192 -21.95 6.53 7.49
N LYS A 193 -22.50 5.33 7.72
CA LYS A 193 -23.96 5.09 7.68
C LYS A 193 -24.70 5.88 8.76
N LYS A 194 -24.13 6.00 9.96
CA LYS A 194 -24.74 6.73 11.10
C LYS A 194 -24.54 8.24 11.05
N SER A 195 -23.40 8.70 10.53
CA SER A 195 -23.01 10.11 10.64
C SER A 195 -23.86 11.06 9.80
N GLY A 196 -24.70 10.54 8.90
CA GLY A 196 -25.40 11.31 7.87
C GLY A 196 -24.38 11.91 6.92
N GLN A 197 -24.45 11.56 5.63
CA GLN A 197 -23.56 12.11 4.59
C GLN A 197 -23.65 13.66 4.48
N ASP A 198 -24.60 14.29 5.18
CA ASP A 198 -25.00 15.69 5.02
C ASP A 198 -24.25 16.71 5.87
N LYS A 199 -23.37 16.30 6.79
CA LYS A 199 -22.70 17.29 7.67
C LYS A 199 -21.47 17.96 7.06
N CYS A 200 -20.88 17.39 6.00
CA CYS A 200 -19.63 17.93 5.47
C CYS A 200 -19.28 17.45 4.06
N ARG A 201 -19.22 18.38 3.11
CA ARG A 201 -18.89 18.12 1.69
C ARG A 201 -17.40 17.87 1.44
N LYS A 202 -16.51 18.37 2.30
CA LYS A 202 -15.04 18.24 2.18
C LYS A 202 -14.42 17.98 3.55
N CYS A 203 -14.71 16.80 4.11
CA CYS A 203 -14.14 16.40 5.40
C CYS A 203 -13.00 15.41 5.24
N VAL A 204 -12.03 15.54 6.14
CA VAL A 204 -10.98 14.56 6.37
C VAL A 204 -11.14 14.07 7.80
N TYR A 205 -11.13 12.74 7.97
CA TYR A 205 -11.19 12.10 9.27
C TYR A 205 -9.79 11.64 9.64
N VAL A 206 -9.34 12.02 10.83
CA VAL A 206 -8.03 11.61 11.34
C VAL A 206 -8.21 10.33 12.14
N ILE A 207 -7.44 9.30 11.80
CA ILE A 207 -7.46 8.01 12.49
C ILE A 207 -6.24 7.94 13.40
N PRO A 208 -6.41 7.74 14.72
CA PRO A 208 -5.29 7.61 15.64
C PRO A 208 -4.36 6.46 15.23
N THR A 209 -3.07 6.74 15.08
CA THR A 209 -2.03 5.77 14.72
C THR A 209 -1.06 5.58 15.88
N PHE A 210 -0.64 4.33 16.11
CA PHE A 210 0.23 3.96 17.22
C PHE A 210 1.42 3.13 16.73
N GLU A 211 2.57 3.40 17.31
CA GLU A 211 3.76 2.55 17.21
C GLU A 211 3.71 1.48 18.29
N LEU A 212 4.04 0.25 17.90
CA LEU A 212 4.10 -0.89 18.81
C LEU A 212 5.54 -1.36 18.98
N ASP A 213 5.85 -1.88 20.16
CA ASP A 213 7.09 -2.62 20.37
C ASP A 213 7.09 -3.90 19.50
N HIS A 214 8.18 -4.16 18.78
CA HIS A 214 8.31 -5.30 17.84
C HIS A 214 8.02 -6.69 18.45
N ARG A 215 8.04 -6.82 19.79
CA ARG A 215 7.79 -8.06 20.51
C ARG A 215 6.31 -8.32 20.77
N VAL A 216 5.45 -7.31 20.61
CA VAL A 216 4.02 -7.46 20.89
C VAL A 216 3.22 -7.76 19.63
N LYS A 217 2.11 -8.47 19.80
CA LYS A 217 1.15 -8.70 18.72
C LYS A 217 0.27 -7.47 18.53
N TYR A 218 -0.27 -7.29 17.33
CA TYR A 218 -1.25 -6.25 17.04
C TYR A 218 -2.44 -6.34 18.02
N PRO A 219 -2.84 -5.22 18.66
CA PRO A 219 -3.96 -5.21 19.59
C PRO A 219 -5.27 -5.51 18.85
N LYS A 220 -6.13 -6.35 19.44
CA LYS A 220 -7.44 -6.71 18.88
C LYS A 220 -8.56 -5.76 19.29
N SER A 221 -8.31 -4.91 20.28
CA SER A 221 -9.31 -4.01 20.85
C SER A 221 -8.67 -2.72 21.38
N LYS A 222 -9.47 -1.65 21.53
CA LYS A 222 -9.04 -0.41 22.19
C LYS A 222 -8.50 -0.69 23.60
N SER A 223 -9.14 -1.59 24.35
CA SER A 223 -8.71 -1.99 25.69
C SER A 223 -7.32 -2.62 25.70
N ASP A 224 -7.00 -3.47 24.71
CA ASP A 224 -5.68 -4.06 24.55
C ASP A 224 -4.63 -3.01 24.23
N LEU A 225 -4.93 -2.10 23.30
CA LEU A 225 -4.03 -0.99 22.95
C LEU A 225 -3.72 -0.12 24.17
N LEU A 226 -4.75 0.29 24.93
CA LEU A 226 -4.56 1.09 26.15
C LEU A 226 -3.74 0.36 27.20
N ARG A 227 -3.90 -0.97 27.32
CA ARG A 227 -3.05 -1.81 28.19
C ARG A 227 -1.59 -1.80 27.74
N LEU A 228 -1.32 -1.87 26.43
CA LEU A 228 0.04 -1.75 25.88
C LEU A 228 0.63 -0.35 26.13
N CYS A 229 -0.16 0.72 25.96
CA CYS A 229 0.28 2.08 26.27
C CYS A 229 0.68 2.24 27.74
N ARG A 230 -0.12 1.73 28.68
CA ARG A 230 0.21 1.74 30.12
C ARG A 230 1.51 1.00 30.42
N LYS A 231 1.79 -0.07 29.68
CA LYS A 231 3.04 -0.84 29.78
C LYS A 231 4.22 -0.23 29.01
N LYS A 232 4.04 0.92 28.36
CA LYS A 232 5.03 1.56 27.47
C LYS A 232 5.46 0.66 26.30
N LEU A 233 4.59 -0.25 25.87
CA LEU A 233 4.76 -1.14 24.72
C LEU A 233 4.01 -0.64 23.47
N ALA A 234 3.25 0.45 23.61
CA ALA A 234 2.63 1.19 22.52
C ALA A 234 2.68 2.68 22.82
N GLN A 235 2.87 3.51 21.80
CA GLN A 235 2.83 4.97 21.92
C GLN A 235 2.21 5.59 20.66
N PRO A 236 1.66 6.81 20.73
CA PRO A 236 1.20 7.50 19.52
C PRO A 236 2.33 7.63 18.50
N PHE A 237 1.98 7.51 17.22
CA PHE A 237 2.93 7.55 16.11
C PHE A 237 3.73 8.86 16.10
N HIS A 238 5.06 8.77 15.94
CA HIS A 238 5.99 9.89 15.99
C HIS A 238 5.93 10.75 17.27
N HIS A 239 5.34 10.25 18.37
CA HIS A 239 5.16 11.04 19.60
C HIS A 239 6.47 11.67 20.12
N ARG A 240 7.60 10.97 19.98
CA ARG A 240 8.91 11.45 20.45
C ARG A 240 9.62 12.39 19.49
N ILE A 241 9.36 12.29 18.19
CA ILE A 241 10.13 12.99 17.14
C ILE A 241 9.35 14.20 16.64
N PHE A 242 8.02 14.12 16.59
CA PHE A 242 7.18 15.19 16.07
C PHE A 242 5.80 15.25 16.73
N ILE A 243 5.76 15.73 17.97
CA ILE A 243 4.54 15.87 18.77
C ILE A 243 3.46 16.73 18.12
N TYR A 244 3.84 17.70 17.28
CA TYR A 244 2.92 18.63 16.60
C TYR A 244 1.94 17.94 15.65
N ASN A 245 2.34 16.83 15.02
CA ASN A 245 1.46 16.08 14.11
C ASN A 245 0.29 15.39 14.81
N GLN A 246 0.30 15.32 16.15
CA GLN A 246 -0.72 14.61 16.92
C GLN A 246 -1.74 15.55 17.57
N TYR A 247 -1.63 16.88 17.41
CA TYR A 247 -2.51 17.84 18.08
C TYR A 247 -3.98 17.76 17.65
N ALA A 248 -4.25 17.34 16.42
CA ALA A 248 -5.61 17.16 15.93
C ALA A 248 -6.30 15.91 16.52
N THR A 249 -5.54 15.03 17.18
CA THR A 249 -6.03 13.75 17.70
C THR A 249 -6.29 13.85 19.20
N ASN A 250 -7.54 13.68 19.62
CA ASN A 250 -7.89 13.61 21.03
C ASN A 250 -7.76 12.16 21.55
N PHE A 251 -6.61 11.84 22.14
CA PHE A 251 -6.35 10.51 22.72
C PHE A 251 -7.07 10.22 24.05
N SER A 252 -7.76 11.21 24.62
CA SER A 252 -8.49 11.07 25.88
C SER A 252 -9.93 10.57 25.69
N ARG A 253 -10.41 10.46 24.44
CA ARG A 253 -11.74 9.94 24.08
C ARG A 253 -11.65 8.54 23.48
#